data_AF-A0AAW0KJ11-F1
#
_entry.id   AF-A0AAW0KJ11-F1
#
_cell.length_a   1.000
_cell.length_b   1.000
_cell.length_c   1.000
_cell.angle_alpha   90.00
_cell.angle_beta   90.00
_cell.angle_gamma   90.00
#
_symmetry.space_group_name_H-M   'P 1'
#
loop_
_entity.id
_entity.type
_entity.pdbx_description
1 polymer ?
#
loop_
_entity_poly.entity_id
_entity_poly.type
_entity_poly.pdbx_seq_one_letter_code
_entity_poly.pdbx_strand_id
1 'polypeptide(L)' 'MKESGFVVPQDIPDHSWLKRRLDAAPNRYGIRPGRHWDGVDRSNGFEKGLFKRMNEKRATETEAYLWSVSDM' A
#
# COMPACT_ATOMS: atom_id res chain seq x y z
N MET A 1 -40.62 -7.21 -24.48
CA MET A 1 -39.17 -7.47 -24.52
C MET A 1 -38.53 -6.67 -23.40
N LYS A 2 -38.22 -7.30 -22.26
CA LYS A 2 -37.35 -6.64 -21.26
C LYS A 2 -35.93 -6.87 -21.78
N GLU A 3 -35.36 -5.87 -22.43
CA GLU A 3 -33.94 -5.92 -22.80
C GLU A 3 -33.15 -6.23 -21.54
N SER A 4 -32.26 -7.21 -21.63
CA SER A 4 -31.45 -7.72 -20.53
C SER A 4 -30.52 -6.61 -20.03
N GLY A 5 -31.03 -5.79 -19.12
CA GLY A 5 -30.32 -4.69 -18.48
C GLY A 5 -29.36 -5.23 -17.43
N PHE A 6 -28.18 -5.67 -17.87
CA PHE A 6 -27.05 -5.86 -16.97
C PHE A 6 -26.55 -4.47 -16.53
N VAL A 7 -27.09 -3.97 -15.42
CA VAL A 7 -26.64 -2.72 -14.80
C VAL A 7 -25.49 -3.08 -13.87
N VAL A 8 -24.28 -2.61 -14.19
CA VAL A 8 -23.14 -2.72 -13.26
C VAL A 8 -23.42 -1.83 -12.06
N PRO A 9 -23.53 -2.38 -10.84
CA PRO A 9 -23.72 -1.57 -9.64
C PRO A 9 -22.58 -0.55 -9.49
N GLN A 10 -22.93 0.72 -9.40
CA GLN A 10 -21.97 1.82 -9.19
C GLN A 10 -21.65 2.02 -7.70
N ASP A 11 -22.42 1.40 -6.82
CA ASP A 11 -22.25 1.48 -5.38
C ASP A 11 -20.97 0.80 -4.90
N ILE A 12 -20.51 1.21 -3.73
CA ILE A 12 -19.36 0.61 -3.05
C ILE A 12 -19.85 -0.68 -2.35
N PRO A 13 -19.27 -1.86 -2.65
CA PRO A 13 -19.66 -3.10 -2.01
C PRO A 13 -19.45 -3.10 -0.49
N ASP A 14 -20.24 -3.90 0.23
CA ASP A 14 -20.15 -3.97 1.70
C ASP A 14 -18.80 -4.44 2.22
N HIS A 15 -18.17 -5.37 1.50
CA HIS A 15 -16.85 -5.90 1.82
C HIS A 15 -15.70 -4.94 1.47
N SER A 16 -15.99 -3.82 0.80
CA SER A 16 -14.99 -2.87 0.36
C SER A 16 -14.17 -2.30 1.51
N TRP A 17 -12.86 -2.19 1.30
CA TRP A 17 -11.95 -1.48 2.20
C TRP A 17 -12.40 -0.04 2.50
N LEU A 18 -13.09 0.61 1.55
CA LEU A 18 -13.65 1.96 1.72
C LEU A 18 -14.79 1.98 2.74
N LYS A 19 -15.72 1.01 2.66
CA LYS A 19 -16.86 0.93 3.61
C LYS A 19 -16.38 0.49 4.99
N ARG A 20 -15.38 -0.40 5.03
CA ARG A 20 -14.75 -0.93 6.24
C ARG A 20 -13.74 0.02 6.89
N ARG A 21 -13.40 1.14 6.23
CA ARG A 21 -12.40 2.13 6.68
C ARG A 21 -11.06 1.49 7.05
N LEU A 22 -10.60 0.56 6.22
CA LEU A 22 -9.29 -0.08 6.38
C LEU A 22 -8.22 0.75 5.68
N ASP A 23 -7.01 0.76 6.22
CA ASP A 23 -5.87 1.35 5.53
C ASP A 23 -5.25 0.33 4.57
N ALA A 24 -5.03 0.76 3.34
CA ALA A 24 -4.38 -0.06 2.32
C ALA A 24 -2.87 -0.14 2.57
N ALA A 25 -2.30 -1.34 2.39
CA ALA A 25 -0.85 -1.50 2.40
C ALA A 25 -0.20 -0.62 1.32
N PRO A 26 0.88 0.10 1.64
CA PRO A 26 1.56 0.93 0.65
C PRO A 26 2.25 0.04 -0.39
N ASN A 27 2.28 0.51 -1.63
CA ASN A 27 3.11 -0.06 -2.68
C ASN A 27 4.06 1.02 -3.22
N ARG A 28 5.15 0.59 -3.85
CA ARG A 28 6.18 1.48 -4.43
C ARG A 28 5.65 2.55 -5.41
N TYR A 29 4.45 2.37 -5.96
CA TYR A 29 3.86 3.28 -6.94
C TYR A 29 2.82 4.24 -6.35
N GLY A 30 2.50 4.13 -5.05
CA GLY A 30 1.48 4.97 -4.41
C GLY A 30 0.06 4.74 -4.94
N ILE A 31 -0.19 3.64 -5.65
CA ILE A 31 -1.49 3.35 -6.27
C ILE A 31 -2.45 2.87 -5.18
N ARG A 32 -3.62 3.49 -5.07
CA ARG A 32 -4.66 3.06 -4.12
C ARG A 32 -5.48 1.90 -4.68
N PRO A 33 -5.92 0.96 -3.84
CA PRO A 33 -6.77 -0.14 -4.28
C PRO A 33 -8.16 0.36 -4.72
N GLY A 34 -8.77 -0.36 -5.66
CA GLY A 34 -10.09 -0.02 -6.18
C GLY A 34 -11.22 -0.26 -5.17
N ARG A 35 -12.42 0.26 -5.47
CA ARG A 35 -13.60 0.15 -4.58
C ARG A 35 -14.05 -1.28 -4.25
N HIS A 36 -13.64 -2.28 -5.03
CA HIS A 36 -14.00 -3.68 -4.81
C HIS A 36 -12.96 -4.47 -4.01
N TRP A 37 -11.82 -3.84 -3.66
CA TRP A 37 -10.83 -4.53 -2.84
C TRP A 37 -11.40 -4.74 -1.43
N ASP A 38 -11.23 -5.96 -0.91
CA ASP A 38 -11.85 -6.39 0.34
C ASP A 38 -11.06 -5.99 1.59
N GLY A 39 -9.88 -5.40 1.42
CA GLY A 39 -9.03 -4.96 2.53
C GLY A 39 -8.09 -6.03 3.08
N VAL A 40 -8.07 -7.23 2.51
CA VAL A 40 -7.17 -8.31 2.95
C VAL A 40 -5.90 -8.29 2.11
N ASP A 41 -4.75 -8.11 2.77
CA ASP A 41 -3.44 -8.22 2.13
C ASP A 41 -3.15 -9.69 1.77
N ARG A 42 -2.96 -9.95 0.48
CA ARG A 42 -2.62 -11.27 -0.09
C ARG A 42 -1.26 -11.24 -0.79
N SER A 43 -0.34 -10.42 -0.31
CA SER A 43 1.01 -10.31 -0.86
C SER A 43 1.96 -11.41 -0.39
N ASN A 44 3.06 -11.57 -1.10
CA ASN A 44 4.20 -12.41 -0.68
C ASN A 44 5.17 -11.68 0.28
N GLY A 45 4.85 -10.43 0.67
CA GLY A 45 5.70 -9.59 1.50
C GLY A 45 6.82 -8.82 0.79
N PHE A 46 6.92 -8.85 -0.55
CA PHE A 46 7.97 -8.15 -1.30
C PHE A 46 8.02 -6.64 -1.01
N GLU A 47 6.88 -5.95 -1.11
CA GLU A 47 6.81 -4.49 -0.87
C GLU A 47 7.27 -4.14 0.55
N LYS A 48 6.83 -4.91 1.55
CA LYS A 48 7.26 -4.75 2.94
C LYS A 48 8.78 -4.93 3.10
N GLY A 49 9.35 -5.94 2.45
CA GLY A 49 10.79 -6.19 2.44
C GLY A 49 11.57 -5.06 1.77
N LEU A 50 11.05 -4.53 0.66
CA LEU A 50 11.65 -3.41 -0.06
C LEU A 50 11.70 -2.14 0.80
N PHE A 51 10.59 -1.77 1.45
CA PHE A 51 10.55 -0.61 2.36
C PHE A 51 11.52 -0.77 3.53
N LYS A 52 11.61 -1.97 4.11
CA LYS A 52 12.56 -2.26 5.18
C LYS A 52 14.01 -2.02 4.73
N ARG A 53 14.41 -2.58 3.59
CA ARG A 53 15.77 -2.42 3.04
C ARG A 53 16.11 -0.96 2.71
N MET A 54 15.16 -0.20 2.16
CA MET A 54 15.37 1.22 1.88
C MET A 54 15.60 2.02 3.15
N ASN A 55 14.82 1.74 4.22
CA ASN A 55 14.97 2.41 5.50
C ASN A 55 16.30 2.03 6.17
N GLU A 56 16.69 0.75 6.13
CA GLU A 56 17.98 0.28 6.65
C GLU A 56 19.17 0.98 5.98
N LYS A 57 19.13 1.11 4.64
CA LYS A 57 20.16 1.83 3.88
C LYS A 57 20.25 3.31 4.28
N ARG A 58 19.11 4.00 4.39
CA ARG A 58 19.08 5.41 4.81
C ARG A 58 19.59 5.60 6.24
N ALA A 59 19.25 4.68 7.14
CA ALA A 59 19.70 4.71 8.53
C ALA A 59 21.22 4.54 8.62
N THR A 60 21.80 3.58 7.88
CA THR A 60 23.26 3.35 7.84
C THR A 60 24.00 4.52 7.21
N GLU A 61 23.49 5.11 6.13
CA GLU A 61 24.09 6.31 5.52
C GLU A 61 24.08 7.51 6.51
N THR A 62 22.98 7.69 7.23
CA THR A 62 22.85 8.76 8.24
C THR A 62 23.80 8.55 9.40
N GLU A 63 23.88 7.31 9.90
CA GLU A 63 24.81 6.94 10.98
C GLU A 63 26.26 7.18 10.55
N ALA A 64 26.68 6.67 9.38
CA ALA A 64 28.03 6.87 8.85
C ALA A 64 28.39 8.36 8.70
N TYR A 65 27.45 9.20 8.26
CA TYR A 65 27.64 10.64 8.20
C TYR A 65 27.88 11.25 9.59
N LEU A 66 27.05 10.91 10.58
CA LEU A 66 27.20 11.41 11.95
C LEU A 66 28.55 11.01 12.57
N TRP A 67 28.99 9.76 12.35
CA TRP A 67 30.32 9.29 12.77
C TRP A 67 31.46 10.04 12.07
N SER A 68 31.32 10.37 10.78
CA SER A 68 32.36 11.11 10.05
C SER A 68 32.52 12.56 10.51
N VAL A 69 31.44 13.16 11.04
CA VAL A 69 31.43 14.56 11.49
C VAL A 69 31.84 14.69 12.94
N SER A 70 31.69 13.65 13.78
CA SER A 70 31.96 13.75 15.21
C SER A 70 33.43 13.94 15.59
N ASP A 71 34.37 13.70 14.66
CA ASP A 71 35.83 13.79 14.88
C ASP A 71 36.48 14.98 14.12
N MET A 72 35.66 15.90 13.58
CA MET A 72 36.06 17.21 13.03
C MET A 72 35.77 18.33 14.02
#